data_AF-A0A366KDG8-F1
#
_entry.id   AF-A0A366KDG8-F1
#
_cell.length_a   1.000
_cell.length_b   1.000
_cell.length_c   1.000
_cell.angle_alpha   90.00
_cell.angle_beta   90.00
_cell.angle_gamma   90.00
#
_symmetry.space_group_name_H-M   'P 1'
#
loop_
_entity.id
_entity.type
_entity.pdbx_description
1 polymer ?
#
loop_
_entity_poly.entity_id
_entity_poly.type
_entity_poly.pdbx_seq_one_letter_code
_entity_poly.pdbx_strand_id
1 'polypeptide(L)'
;MPWWIWLLLALLMLAVLVMGVVYAFRRANAALKLLGSFGSAVNQRLDPARTEAKGRPAQDPSFTDSVSVSAGRYADAHARLLKRKDAAHRNHLERWAAWRSFNQ
;
A
#
# COMPACT_ATOMS: atom_id res chain seq x y z
N MET A 1 59.58 -7.58 -13.68
CA MET A 1 58.23 -7.25 -13.20
C MET A 1 57.24 -7.61 -14.30
N PRO A 2 56.55 -8.74 -14.23
CA PRO A 2 55.85 -9.25 -15.39
C PRO A 2 54.49 -8.52 -15.50
N TRP A 3 54.35 -7.72 -16.57
CA TRP A 3 53.27 -6.76 -16.83
C TRP A 3 51.86 -7.38 -16.94
N TRP A 4 51.76 -8.64 -17.37
CA TRP A 4 50.51 -9.42 -17.45
C TRP A 4 49.73 -9.57 -16.14
N ILE A 5 50.39 -9.50 -14.97
CA ILE A 5 49.73 -9.60 -13.65
C ILE A 5 48.75 -8.44 -13.44
N TRP A 6 49.08 -7.25 -13.93
CA TRP A 6 48.22 -6.08 -13.83
C TRP A 6 46.94 -6.22 -14.65
N LEU A 7 47.03 -6.85 -15.83
CA LEU A 7 45.85 -7.14 -16.66
C LEU A 7 44.91 -8.11 -15.94
N LEU A 8 45.46 -9.16 -15.32
CA LEU A 8 44.68 -10.16 -14.62
C LEU A 8 44.00 -9.56 -13.37
N LEU A 9 44.71 -8.69 -12.64
CA LEU A 9 44.16 -7.98 -11.49
C LEU A 9 43.06 -6.98 -11.89
N ALA A 10 43.27 -6.22 -12.96
CA ALA A 10 42.28 -5.27 -13.47
C ALA A 10 41.00 -6.01 -13.95
N LEU A 11 41.17 -7.15 -14.63
CA LEU A 11 40.06 -7.99 -15.06
C LEU A 11 39.24 -8.50 -13.85
N LEU A 12 39.91 -8.93 -12.78
CA LEU A 12 39.25 -9.42 -11.58
C LEU A 12 38.47 -8.30 -10.87
N MET A 13 39.03 -7.09 -10.77
CA MET A 13 38.30 -5.93 -10.26
C MET A 13 37.05 -5.62 -11.09
N LEU A 14 37.19 -5.65 -12.42
CA LEU A 14 36.06 -5.42 -13.33
C LEU A 14 34.97 -6.48 -13.14
N ALA A 15 35.35 -7.76 -13.00
CA ALA A 15 34.41 -8.86 -12.80
C ALA A 15 33.60 -8.67 -11.51
N VAL A 16 34.26 -8.34 -10.39
CA VAL A 16 33.58 -8.08 -9.10
C VAL A 16 32.63 -6.89 -9.21
N LEU A 17 33.05 -5.81 -9.90
CA LEU A 17 32.21 -4.64 -10.12
C LEU A 17 30.94 -4.99 -10.90
N VAL A 18 31.08 -5.70 -12.03
CA VAL A 18 29.93 -6.12 -12.86
C VAL A 18 29.01 -7.03 -12.07
N MET A 19 29.56 -7.97 -11.29
CA MET A 19 28.78 -8.86 -10.44
C MET A 19 27.91 -8.09 -9.42
N GLY A 20 28.51 -7.07 -8.78
CA GLY A 20 27.80 -6.20 -7.83
C GLY A 20 26.69 -5.37 -8.49
N VAL A 21 26.97 -4.79 -9.67
CA VAL A 21 25.99 -4.01 -10.44
C VAL A 21 24.80 -4.89 -10.86
N VAL A 22 25.05 -6.07 -11.41
CA VAL A 22 23.99 -7.02 -11.81
C VAL A 22 23.13 -7.42 -10.62
N TYR A 23 23.75 -7.68 -9.46
CA TYR A 23 23.01 -8.01 -8.24
C TYR A 23 22.13 -6.86 -7.76
N ALA A 24 22.66 -5.63 -7.75
CA ALA A 24 21.91 -4.44 -7.37
C ALA A 24 20.71 -4.19 -8.28
N PHE A 25 20.88 -4.29 -9.61
CA PHE A 25 19.79 -4.14 -10.58
C PHE A 25 18.72 -5.22 -10.42
N ARG A 26 19.09 -6.48 -10.20
CA ARG A 26 18.11 -7.56 -9.94
C ARG A 26 17.28 -7.26 -8.70
N ARG A 27 17.91 -6.78 -7.62
CA ARG A 27 17.22 -6.43 -6.37
C ARG A 27 16.36 -5.19 -6.50
N ALA A 28 16.83 -4.16 -7.21
CA ALA A 28 16.09 -2.93 -7.47
C ALA A 28 14.82 -3.19 -8.31
N ASN A 29 14.93 -4.04 -9.34
CA ASN A 29 13.78 -4.41 -10.17
C ASN A 29 12.67 -5.13 -9.39
N ALA A 30 13.03 -5.96 -8.40
CA ALA A 30 12.04 -6.60 -7.53
C ALA A 30 11.29 -5.57 -6.65
N ALA A 31 12.01 -4.58 -6.10
CA ALA A 31 11.42 -3.51 -5.31
C ALA A 31 10.55 -2.56 -6.16
N LEU A 32 10.97 -2.23 -7.37
CA LEU A 32 10.23 -1.37 -8.29
C LEU A 32 8.92 -2.00 -8.77
N LYS A 33 8.93 -3.32 -9.07
CA LYS A 33 7.69 -4.04 -9.44
C LYS A 33 6.67 -4.05 -8.30
N LEU A 34 7.13 -4.18 -7.05
CA LEU A 34 6.26 -4.07 -5.87
C LEU A 34 5.67 -2.66 -5.76
N LEU A 35 6.50 -1.62 -5.85
CA LEU A 35 6.03 -0.22 -5.80
C LEU A 35 5.01 0.13 -6.89
N GLY A 36 5.14 -0.40 -8.11
CA GLY A 36 4.17 -0.17 -9.18
C GLY A 36 2.78 -0.77 -8.86
N SER A 37 2.75 -1.93 -8.20
CA SER A 37 1.50 -2.57 -7.75
C SER A 37 0.87 -1.85 -6.55
N PHE A 38 1.69 -1.30 -5.65
CA PHE A 38 1.19 -0.49 -4.53
C PHE A 38 0.71 0.89 -5.01
N GLY A 39 1.38 1.52 -5.95
CA GLY A 39 0.99 2.82 -6.50
C GLY A 39 -0.37 2.78 -7.21
N SER A 40 -0.64 1.73 -7.98
CA SER A 40 -1.95 1.51 -8.62
C SER A 40 -3.05 1.18 -7.62
N ALA A 41 -2.78 0.32 -6.62
CA ALA A 41 -3.74 0.01 -5.57
C ALA A 41 -4.06 1.22 -4.65
N VAL A 42 -3.06 2.05 -4.36
CA VAL A 42 -3.22 3.29 -3.60
C VAL A 42 -4.00 4.31 -4.41
N ASN A 43 -3.69 4.49 -5.70
CA ASN A 43 -4.43 5.39 -6.58
C ASN A 43 -5.90 4.96 -6.72
N GLN A 44 -6.17 3.67 -6.91
CA GLN A 44 -7.53 3.13 -7.00
C GLN A 44 -8.31 3.24 -5.68
N ARG A 45 -7.65 3.28 -4.52
CA ARG A 45 -8.30 3.53 -3.23
C ARG A 45 -8.47 5.02 -2.91
N LEU A 46 -7.62 5.88 -3.46
CA LEU A 46 -7.70 7.34 -3.29
C LEU A 46 -8.69 7.99 -4.24
N ASP A 47 -8.91 7.42 -5.43
CA ASP A 47 -9.85 7.95 -6.42
C ASP A 47 -11.27 8.12 -5.83
N PRO A 48 -11.87 7.09 -5.20
CA PRO A 48 -13.18 7.20 -4.58
C PRO A 48 -13.22 8.27 -3.47
N ALA A 49 -12.15 8.39 -2.69
CA ALA A 49 -12.05 9.39 -1.62
C ALA A 49 -11.96 10.82 -2.17
N ARG A 50 -11.31 11.02 -3.32
CA ARG A 50 -11.26 12.31 -4.03
C ARG A 50 -12.59 12.66 -4.68
N THR A 51 -13.30 11.68 -5.24
CA THR A 51 -14.63 11.90 -5.84
C THR A 51 -15.67 12.22 -4.75
N GLU A 52 -15.65 11.52 -3.62
CA GLU A 52 -16.52 11.80 -2.47
C GLU A 52 -16.28 13.21 -1.87
N ALA A 53 -15.03 13.67 -1.84
CA ALA A 53 -14.69 15.01 -1.35
C ALA A 53 -15.21 16.13 -2.27
N LYS A 54 -15.25 15.91 -3.60
CA LYS A 54 -15.73 16.92 -4.57
C LYS A 54 -17.26 17.10 -4.56
N GLY A 55 -18.02 16.08 -4.16
CA GLY A 55 -19.48 16.10 -4.15
C GLY A 55 -20.12 16.46 -2.82
N ARG A 56 -19.34 16.62 -1.74
CA ARG A 56 -19.90 16.95 -0.42
C ARG A 56 -20.12 18.48 -0.36
N PRO A 57 -21.37 18.96 -0.26
CA PRO A 57 -21.63 20.38 -0.07
C PRO A 57 -20.90 20.85 1.19
N ALA A 58 -20.44 22.11 1.19
CA ALA A 58 -19.83 22.71 2.38
C ALA A 58 -20.83 22.59 3.54
N GLN A 59 -20.57 21.64 4.42
CA GLN A 59 -21.49 21.28 5.48
C GLN A 59 -21.24 22.23 6.65
N ASP A 60 -22.29 22.91 7.10
CA ASP A 60 -22.18 23.86 8.19
C ASP A 60 -21.64 23.14 9.45
N PRO A 61 -20.78 23.82 10.23
CA PRO A 61 -20.19 23.21 11.41
C PRO A 61 -21.25 22.72 12.41
N SER A 62 -21.03 21.59 13.06
CA SER A 62 -22.03 20.95 13.94
C SER A 62 -22.51 21.81 15.12
N PHE A 63 -21.82 22.90 15.42
CA PHE A 63 -22.17 23.85 16.48
C PHE A 63 -23.18 24.92 16.04
N THR A 64 -23.44 25.10 14.75
CA THR A 64 -24.46 26.04 14.24
C THR A 64 -25.85 25.39 14.14
N ASP A 65 -25.92 24.06 14.19
CA ASP A 65 -27.15 23.29 14.10
C ASP A 65 -27.75 22.95 15.47
N SER A 66 -29.05 22.65 15.49
CA SER A 66 -29.72 22.20 16.72
C SER A 66 -29.16 20.86 17.21
N VAL A 67 -29.20 20.66 18.53
CA VAL A 67 -28.63 19.46 19.19
C VAL A 67 -29.22 18.17 18.63
N SER A 68 -30.52 18.13 18.29
CA SER A 68 -31.17 16.94 17.72
C SER A 68 -30.63 16.57 16.33
N VAL A 69 -30.36 17.56 15.49
CA VAL A 69 -29.79 17.36 14.14
C VAL A 69 -28.33 16.89 14.24
N SER A 70 -27.55 17.47 15.14
CA SER A 70 -26.17 17.03 15.41
C SER A 70 -26.11 15.62 16.01
N ALA A 71 -27.04 15.28 16.92
CA ALA A 71 -27.14 13.94 17.50
C ALA A 71 -27.51 12.87 16.46
N GLY A 72 -28.48 13.17 15.58
CA GLY A 72 -28.85 12.27 14.48
C GLY A 72 -27.67 12.00 13.53
N ARG A 73 -26.94 13.06 13.15
CA ARG A 73 -25.73 12.92 12.32
C ARG A 73 -24.64 12.09 12.98
N TYR A 74 -24.44 12.25 14.29
CA TYR A 74 -23.50 11.41 15.04
C TYR A 74 -23.95 9.95 15.05
N ALA A 75 -25.23 9.68 15.32
CA ALA A 75 -25.78 8.33 15.32
C ALA A 75 -25.58 7.63 13.95
N ASP A 76 -25.84 8.33 12.85
CA ASP A 76 -25.62 7.82 11.49
C ASP A 76 -24.14 7.55 11.20
N ALA A 77 -23.25 8.46 11.61
CA ALA A 77 -21.81 8.27 11.46
C ALA A 77 -21.31 7.07 12.28
N HIS A 78 -21.82 6.90 13.50
CA HIS A 78 -21.50 5.79 14.38
C HIS A 78 -21.98 4.46 13.79
N ALA A 79 -23.21 4.43 13.25
CA ALA A 79 -23.75 3.26 12.56
C ALA A 79 -22.88 2.85 11.35
N ARG A 80 -22.37 3.82 10.58
CA ARG A 80 -21.42 3.56 9.48
C ARG A 80 -20.10 2.98 9.97
N LEU A 81 -19.60 3.45 11.12
CA LEU A 81 -18.37 2.92 11.72
C LEU A 81 -18.54 1.46 12.16
N LEU A 82 -19.66 1.12 12.81
CA LEU A 82 -19.97 -0.26 13.21
C LEU A 82 -20.02 -1.17 11.98
N LYS A 83 -20.76 -0.78 10.93
CA LYS A 83 -20.84 -1.55 9.68
C LYS A 83 -19.47 -1.82 9.05
N ARG A 84 -18.56 -0.84 9.09
CA ARG A 84 -17.18 -1.01 8.59
C ARG A 84 -16.38 -1.99 9.44
N LYS A 85 -16.50 -1.93 10.77
CA LYS A 85 -15.82 -2.87 11.67
C LYS A 85 -16.31 -4.30 11.45
N ASP A 86 -17.61 -4.49 11.30
CA ASP A 86 -18.20 -5.81 11.02
C ASP A 86 -17.74 -6.35 9.66
N ALA A 87 -17.68 -5.51 8.63
CA ALA A 87 -17.15 -5.91 7.32
C ALA A 87 -15.67 -6.32 7.40
N ALA A 88 -14.84 -5.55 8.11
CA ALA A 88 -13.43 -5.90 8.31
C ALA A 88 -13.27 -7.22 9.06
N HIS A 89 -14.08 -7.43 10.11
CA HIS A 89 -14.09 -8.67 10.88
C HIS A 89 -14.48 -9.87 10.01
N ARG A 90 -15.57 -9.77 9.22
CA ARG A 90 -15.98 -10.83 8.29
C ARG A 90 -14.90 -11.16 7.26
N ASN A 91 -14.30 -10.15 6.64
CA ASN A 91 -13.21 -10.34 5.68
C ASN A 91 -11.98 -11.03 6.30
N HIS A 92 -11.74 -10.85 7.60
CA HIS A 92 -10.68 -11.55 8.31
C HIS A 92 -11.06 -13.01 8.52
N LEU A 93 -12.28 -13.28 9.01
CA LEU A 93 -12.77 -14.64 9.21
C LEU A 93 -12.77 -15.47 7.92
N GLU A 94 -13.21 -14.90 6.80
CA GLU A 94 -13.19 -15.55 5.48
C GLU A 94 -11.77 -15.92 5.04
N ARG A 95 -10.81 -15.00 5.22
CA ARG A 95 -9.40 -15.27 4.95
C ARG A 95 -8.88 -16.39 5.84
N TRP A 96 -9.14 -16.35 7.15
CA TRP A 96 -8.73 -17.42 8.05
C TRP A 96 -9.36 -18.78 7.70
N ALA A 97 -10.62 -18.80 7.30
CA ALA A 97 -11.30 -20.01 6.86
C ALA A 97 -10.65 -20.62 5.60
N ALA A 98 -10.32 -19.78 4.60
CA ALA A 98 -9.63 -20.21 3.39
C ALA A 98 -8.23 -20.78 3.67
N TRP A 99 -7.52 -20.21 4.64
CA TRP A 99 -6.21 -20.72 5.06
C TRP A 99 -6.34 -22.06 5.79
N ARG A 100 -7.37 -22.21 6.64
CA ARG A 100 -7.65 -23.47 7.33
C ARG A 100 -7.98 -24.60 6.36
N SER A 101 -8.77 -24.33 5.31
CA SER A 101 -9.11 -25.35 4.31
C SER A 101 -7.93 -25.74 3.41
N PHE A 102 -6.97 -24.84 3.18
CA PHE A 102 -5.77 -25.16 2.40
C PHE A 102 -4.78 -26.07 3.15
N ASN A 103 -4.80 -26.03 4.48
CA ASN A 103 -3.87 -26.77 5.34
C ASN A 103 -4.45 -28.11 5.86
N GLN A 104 -5.56 -28.58 5.28
CA GLN A 104 -6.13 -29.91 5.48
C GLN A 104 -5.83 -30.78 4.26
#